data_AF-A0A7S0EWZ2-F1
#
_entry.id   AF-A0A7S0EWZ2-F1
#
_cell.length_a   1.000
_cell.length_b   1.000
_cell.length_c   1.000
_cell.angle_alpha   90.00
_cell.angle_beta   90.00
_cell.angle_gamma   90.00
#
_symmetry.space_group_name_H-M   'P 1'
#
loop_
_entity.id
_entity.type
_entity.pdbx_description
1 polymer ?
#
loop_
_entity_poly.entity_id
_entity_poly.type
_entity_poly.pdbx_seq_one_letter_code
_entity_poly.pdbx_strand_id
1 'polypeptide(L)'
;KGADPPEVLPAAGQYTRTVQVTASAPSSMPDAHVACSSDGTPPNTFKDEHGQFQSEVTLTLGIGTWNVVCQSESTLDGPSRPVTRTFQVIEQTQSPVIFPDSSRP
;
A
#
# COMPACT_ATOMS: atom_id res chain seq x y z
N LYS A 1 -8.87 -24.41 1.41
CA LYS A 1 -7.89 -23.37 1.82
C LYS A 1 -7.88 -22.37 0.68
N GLY A 2 -7.94 -21.07 0.98
CA GLY A 2 -7.64 -20.05 -0.04
C GLY A 2 -6.17 -19.68 0.05
N ALA A 3 -5.65 -18.97 -0.95
CA ALA A 3 -4.29 -18.45 -0.91
C ALA A 3 -4.07 -17.57 0.35
N ASP A 4 -2.84 -17.59 0.88
CA ASP A 4 -2.38 -16.62 1.88
C ASP A 4 -2.49 -15.20 1.30
N PRO A 5 -2.89 -14.23 2.14
CA PRO A 5 -3.00 -12.83 1.71
C PRO A 5 -1.64 -12.24 1.32
N PRO A 6 -1.63 -11.18 0.49
CA PRO A 6 -0.41 -10.47 0.15
C PRO A 6 0.15 -9.73 1.37
N GLU A 7 1.47 -9.58 1.40
CA GLU A 7 2.16 -8.76 2.39
C GLU A 7 2.11 -7.30 1.97
N VAL A 8 1.48 -6.44 2.78
CA VAL A 8 1.33 -5.00 2.47
C VAL A 8 2.19 -4.17 3.42
N LEU A 9 3.10 -3.38 2.84
CA LEU A 9 4.02 -2.49 3.52
C LEU A 9 3.87 -1.06 2.98
N PRO A 10 4.06 -0.01 3.80
CA PRO A 10 4.24 -0.07 5.25
C PRO A 10 2.90 -0.36 5.96
N ALA A 11 2.94 -0.52 7.29
CA ALA A 11 1.73 -0.79 8.06
C ALA A 11 0.69 0.35 7.92
N ALA A 12 -0.59 0.03 8.08
CA ALA A 12 -1.64 1.05 8.12
C ALA A 12 -1.34 2.09 9.21
N GLY A 13 -1.57 3.36 8.91
CA GLY A 13 -1.23 4.44 9.82
C GLY A 13 -1.23 5.83 9.19
N GLN A 14 -0.70 6.78 9.95
CA GLN A 14 -0.59 8.17 9.54
C GLN A 14 0.81 8.47 8.99
N TYR A 15 0.86 9.09 7.82
CA TYR A 15 2.09 9.43 7.10
C TYR A 15 2.10 10.91 6.71
N THR A 16 3.29 11.46 6.49
CA THR A 16 3.45 12.85 6.04
C THR A 16 3.87 12.90 4.56
N ARG A 17 3.29 13.85 3.80
CA ARG A 17 3.55 14.11 2.36
C ARG A 17 3.03 13.04 1.39
N THR A 18 3.70 11.90 1.32
CA THR A 18 3.42 10.82 0.37
C THR A 18 3.82 9.49 1.02
N VAL A 19 3.07 8.42 0.76
CA VAL A 19 3.47 7.06 1.16
C VAL A 19 3.49 6.15 -0.06
N GLN A 20 4.55 5.37 -0.18
CA GLN A 20 4.64 4.27 -1.15
C GLN A 20 4.18 3.00 -0.45
N VAL A 21 3.08 2.43 -0.91
CA VAL A 21 2.52 1.18 -0.40
C VAL A 21 2.86 0.07 -1.38
N THR A 22 3.65 -0.89 -0.94
CA THR A 22 4.03 -2.08 -1.71
C THR A 22 3.27 -3.29 -1.18
N ALA A 23 2.65 -4.04 -2.08
CA ALA A 23 1.99 -5.29 -1.77
C ALA A 23 2.62 -6.42 -2.58
N SER A 24 3.12 -7.44 -1.90
CA SER A 24 3.88 -8.52 -2.52
C SER A 24 3.24 -9.88 -2.23
N ALA A 25 3.42 -10.81 -3.16
CA ALA A 25 2.97 -12.18 -3.00
C ALA A 25 3.62 -12.79 -1.74
N PRO A 26 2.85 -13.53 -0.92
CA PRO A 26 3.40 -14.14 0.27
C PRO A 26 4.51 -15.12 -0.10
N SER A 27 5.57 -15.21 0.71
CA SER A 27 6.72 -16.08 0.40
C SER A 27 6.35 -17.56 0.30
N SER A 28 5.21 -17.97 0.88
CA SER A 28 4.62 -19.32 0.75
C SER A 28 4.06 -19.61 -0.65
N MET A 29 3.79 -18.58 -1.47
CA MET A 29 3.29 -18.70 -2.85
C MET A 29 3.97 -17.66 -3.77
N PRO A 30 5.20 -17.94 -4.23
CA PRO A 30 5.92 -17.04 -5.13
C PRO A 30 5.23 -16.89 -6.51
N ASP A 31 4.43 -17.88 -6.91
CA ASP A 31 3.64 -17.83 -8.15
C ASP A 31 2.31 -17.08 -8.01
N ALA A 32 1.98 -16.58 -6.81
CA ALA A 32 0.75 -15.81 -6.61
C ALA A 32 0.87 -14.43 -7.26
N HIS A 33 -0.25 -13.98 -7.81
CA HIS A 33 -0.39 -12.67 -8.42
C HIS A 33 -1.09 -11.74 -7.44
N VAL A 34 -0.64 -10.49 -7.36
CA VAL A 34 -1.17 -9.49 -6.44
C VAL A 34 -1.85 -8.39 -7.23
N ALA A 35 -2.98 -7.93 -6.72
CA ALA A 35 -3.65 -6.74 -7.19
C ALA A 35 -4.01 -5.87 -5.99
N CYS A 36 -4.04 -4.56 -6.20
CA CYS A 36 -4.45 -3.61 -5.19
C CYS A 36 -5.33 -2.51 -5.79
N SER A 37 -6.22 -1.97 -4.97
CA SER A 37 -7.06 -0.82 -5.25
C SER A 37 -6.95 0.18 -4.10
N SER A 38 -6.94 1.48 -4.39
CA SER A 38 -6.86 2.55 -3.39
C SER A 38 -8.21 3.09 -2.92
N ASP A 39 -9.31 2.64 -3.56
CA ASP A 39 -10.65 3.20 -3.38
C ASP A 39 -11.52 2.39 -2.40
N GLY A 40 -10.93 1.42 -1.70
CA GLY A 40 -11.64 0.53 -0.77
C GLY A 40 -12.37 -0.64 -1.42
N THR A 41 -12.33 -0.75 -2.75
CA THR A 41 -12.95 -1.83 -3.51
C THR A 41 -11.96 -2.99 -3.70
N PRO A 42 -12.41 -4.26 -3.63
CA PRO A 42 -11.56 -5.38 -4.00
C PRO A 42 -11.08 -5.23 -5.45
N PRO A 43 -9.79 -5.46 -5.73
CA PRO A 43 -9.30 -5.43 -7.09
C PRO A 43 -9.94 -6.58 -7.89
N ASN A 44 -10.49 -6.26 -9.06
CA ASN A 44 -11.15 -7.24 -9.93
C ASN A 44 -10.20 -7.86 -10.97
N THR A 45 -8.96 -7.38 -11.07
CA THR A 45 -8.00 -7.77 -12.11
C THR A 45 -6.60 -7.95 -11.55
N PHE A 46 -6.05 -9.16 -11.70
CA PHE A 46 -4.65 -9.50 -11.37
C PHE A 46 -3.66 -9.27 -12.52
N LYS A 47 -4.17 -8.72 -13.63
CA LYS A 47 -3.38 -8.35 -14.80
C LYS A 47 -3.19 -6.84 -14.79
N ASP A 48 -1.96 -6.40 -15.06
CA ASP A 48 -1.67 -4.99 -15.32
C ASP A 48 -2.25 -4.55 -16.67
N GLU A 49 -2.09 -3.27 -17.01
CA GLU A 49 -2.54 -2.67 -18.28
C GLU A 49 -1.94 -3.36 -19.52
N HIS A 50 -0.78 -4.02 -19.38
CA HIS A 50 -0.13 -4.82 -20.42
C HIS A 50 -0.51 -6.31 -20.38
N GLY A 51 -1.44 -6.70 -19.52
CA GLY A 51 -1.91 -8.09 -19.41
C GLY A 51 -0.95 -9.01 -18.66
N GLN A 52 0.11 -8.48 -18.04
CA GLN A 52 1.05 -9.26 -17.25
C GLN A 52 0.55 -9.39 -15.82
N PHE A 53 0.78 -10.56 -15.23
CA PHE A 53 0.55 -10.75 -13.82
C PHE A 53 1.70 -10.18 -13.02
N GLN A 54 1.41 -9.48 -11.93
CA GLN A 54 2.43 -8.94 -11.05
C GLN A 54 2.44 -9.71 -9.73
N SER A 55 3.61 -10.16 -9.30
CA SER A 55 3.83 -10.69 -7.95
C SER A 55 3.97 -9.58 -6.90
N GLU A 56 4.13 -8.33 -7.34
CA GLU A 56 4.28 -7.16 -6.48
C GLU A 56 3.63 -5.93 -7.12
N VAL A 57 2.89 -5.16 -6.34
CA VAL A 57 2.22 -3.91 -6.76
C VAL A 57 2.66 -2.78 -5.85
N THR A 58 3.04 -1.64 -6.44
CA THR A 58 3.37 -0.43 -5.67
C THR A 58 2.37 0.70 -5.98
N LEU A 59 1.72 1.22 -4.95
CA LEU A 59 0.81 2.37 -4.99
C LEU A 59 1.48 3.58 -4.36
N THR A 60 1.37 4.74 -5.00
CA THR A 60 1.83 6.00 -4.43
C THR A 60 0.63 6.81 -3.98
N LEU A 61 0.48 7.00 -2.67
CA LEU A 61 -0.65 7.70 -2.09
C LEU A 61 -0.24 9.13 -1.71
N GLY A 62 -0.95 10.12 -2.27
CA GLY A 62 -0.80 11.53 -1.92
C GLY A 62 -1.59 11.91 -0.67
N ILE A 63 -1.68 13.21 -0.38
CA ILE A 63 -2.42 13.73 0.78
C ILE A 63 -3.90 13.31 0.70
N GLY A 64 -4.41 12.74 1.79
CA GLY A 64 -5.77 12.24 1.88
C GLY A 64 -5.91 10.98 2.74
N THR A 65 -7.13 10.47 2.83
CA THR A 65 -7.44 9.19 3.46
C THR A 65 -7.68 8.16 2.36
N TRP A 66 -6.90 7.08 2.39
CA TRP A 66 -6.91 6.03 1.37
C TRP A 66 -7.24 4.69 2.01
N ASN A 67 -8.12 3.92 1.36
CA ASN A 67 -8.42 2.56 1.76
C ASN A 67 -7.84 1.62 0.73
N VAL A 68 -6.63 1.15 1.01
CA VAL A 68 -5.94 0.21 0.13
C VAL A 68 -6.47 -1.19 0.39
N VAL A 69 -7.04 -1.83 -0.63
CA VAL A 69 -7.44 -3.23 -0.60
C VAL A 69 -6.57 -4.00 -1.54
N CYS A 70 -5.83 -4.96 -1.01
CA CYS A 70 -4.97 -5.84 -1.78
C CYS A 70 -5.44 -7.29 -1.66
N GLN A 71 -5.34 -8.03 -2.75
CA GLN A 71 -5.66 -9.45 -2.79
C GLN A 71 -4.58 -10.17 -3.58
N SER A 72 -4.33 -11.43 -3.25
CA SER A 72 -3.49 -12.32 -4.04
C SER A 72 -4.34 -13.41 -4.66
N GLU A 73 -3.92 -13.95 -5.80
CA GLU A 73 -4.53 -15.12 -6.43
C GLU A 73 -3.45 -16.06 -6.91
N SER A 74 -3.57 -17.34 -6.53
CA SER A 74 -2.72 -18.41 -7.00
C SER A 74 -3.53 -19.33 -7.90
N THR A 75 -2.91 -19.84 -8.97
CA THR A 75 -3.55 -20.83 -9.85
C THR A 75 -3.89 -22.14 -9.15
N LEU A 76 -3.27 -22.41 -7.98
CA LEU A 76 -3.45 -23.64 -7.21
C LEU A 76 -4.54 -23.50 -6.13
N ASP A 77 -4.53 -22.40 -5.37
CA ASP A 77 -5.39 -22.18 -4.21
C ASP A 77 -6.53 -21.19 -4.47
N GLY A 78 -6.55 -20.56 -5.64
CA GLY A 78 -7.50 -19.50 -5.99
C GLY A 78 -7.20 -18.17 -5.28
N PRO A 79 -8.18 -17.26 -5.21
CA PRO A 79 -8.01 -15.96 -4.59
C PRO A 79 -7.92 -16.04 -3.07
N SER A 80 -7.04 -15.23 -2.50
CA SER A 80 -6.90 -15.01 -1.05
C SER A 80 -8.08 -14.23 -0.51
N ARG A 81 -8.15 -14.07 0.81
CA ARG A 81 -9.00 -13.04 1.41
C ARG A 81 -8.39 -11.66 1.11
N PRO A 82 -9.19 -10.63 0.79
CA PRO A 82 -8.68 -9.27 0.60
C PRO A 82 -8.18 -8.71 1.94
N VAL A 83 -7.06 -7.99 1.88
CA VAL A 83 -6.44 -7.24 2.98
C VAL A 83 -6.75 -5.78 2.79
N THR A 84 -7.47 -5.19 3.74
CA THR A 84 -7.74 -3.75 3.76
C THR A 84 -6.79 -3.04 4.73
N ARG A 85 -6.16 -1.97 4.25
CA ARG A 85 -5.27 -1.09 5.02
C ARG A 85 -5.69 0.36 4.80
N THR A 86 -5.90 1.09 5.89
CA THR A 86 -6.22 2.51 5.83
C THR A 86 -4.95 3.33 6.04
N PHE A 87 -4.69 4.26 5.12
CA PHE A 87 -3.56 5.18 5.16
C PHE A 87 -4.08 6.61 5.24
N GLN A 88 -3.59 7.37 6.21
CA GLN A 88 -3.90 8.79 6.33
C GLN A 88 -2.64 9.59 6.03
N VAL A 89 -2.57 10.21 4.87
CA VAL A 89 -1.44 11.04 4.48
C VAL A 89 -1.80 12.50 4.73
N ILE A 90 -1.07 13.13 5.64
CA ILE A 90 -1.27 14.53 6.00
C ILE A 90 -0.15 15.40 5.43
N GLU A 91 -0.46 16.69 5.26
CA GLU A 91 0.58 17.67 4.99
C GLU A 91 1.49 17.78 6.22
N GLN A 92 2.80 17.82 5.99
CA GLN A 92 3.74 18.15 7.05
C GLN A 92 3.66 19.66 7.26
N THR A 93 3.01 20.11 8.32
CA THR A 93 3.14 21.51 8.74
C THR A 93 4.60 21.74 9.09
N GLN A 94 5.23 22.73 8.44
CA GLN A 94 6.61 23.10 8.75
C GLN A 94 6.71 23.36 10.24
N SER A 95 7.58 22.62 10.93
CA SER A 95 7.92 22.95 12.31
C SER A 95 8.45 24.38 12.32
N PRO A 96 7.92 25.29 13.15
CA PRO A 96 8.44 26.64 13.22
C PRO A 96 9.93 26.56 13.55
N VAL A 97 10.77 27.09 12.66
CA VAL A 97 12.19 27.24 12.93
C VAL A 97 12.30 28.30 14.02
N ILE A 98 12.41 27.86 15.28
CA ILE A 98 12.77 28.75 16.38
C ILE A 98 14.25 29.06 16.16
N PHE A 99 14.54 30.19 15.49
CA PHE A 99 15.87 30.76 15.53
C PHE A 99 16.11 31.22 16.97
N PRO A 100 17.13 30.70 17.68
CA PRO A 100 17.57 31.35 18.90
C PRO A 100 18.12 32.71 18.48
N ASP A 101 17.34 33.76 18.69
CA ASP A 101 17.79 35.15 18.61
C ASP A 101 18.87 35.33 19.68
N SER A 102 20.11 35.00 19.31
CA SER A 102 21.28 35.31 20.10
C SER A 102 21.65 36.76 19.83
N SER A 103 20.75 37.67 20.18
CA SER A 103 21.08 39.05 20.46
C SER A 103 21.97 39.08 21.71
N ARG A 104 23.28 39.04 21.43
CA ARG A 104 24.33 39.96 21.92
C ARG A 104 24.26 40.40 23.40
N PRO A 105 25.38 40.25 24.12
CA PRO A 105 26.19 41.44 24.43
C PRO A 105 27.54 41.50 23.67
#